data_AF-A0A9D7L8J3-F1
#
_entry.id   AF-A0A9D7L8J3-F1
#
_cell.length_a   1.000
_cell.length_b   1.000
_cell.length_c   1.000
_cell.angle_alpha   90.00
_cell.angle_beta   90.00
_cell.angle_gamma   90.00
#
_symmetry.space_group_name_H-M   'P 1'
#
loop_
_entity.id
_entity.type
_entity.pdbx_description
1 polymer ?
#
loop_
_entity_poly.entity_id
_entity_poly.type
_entity_poly.pdbx_seq_one_letter_code
_entity_poly.pdbx_strand_id
1 'polypeptide(L)'
;MYSMVYRAPLVLALFSLTVIGLPAQTNGGATAEASKRSRPISPEVAAALAAGMPKYDPPKPVAPKDEEDLPDMRDVDKPRNQIIRLPDYVVREKRPPVFRERDINTTKGLSALAMKRYFSETARALNRYTIPLFGMSQEAYANMLYAEDERLENIASLKATAADLKALGADGTAISREVDRTYIRTSDYGYQKPK
;
A
#
# COMPACT_ATOMS: atom_id res chain seq x y z
N MET A 1 25.52 13.34 60.36
CA MET A 1 26.64 12.94 59.48
C MET A 1 26.18 13.10 58.03
N TYR A 2 26.93 13.87 57.23
CA TYR A 2 26.97 14.01 55.76
C TYR A 2 25.68 14.11 54.90
N SER A 3 25.43 15.33 54.38
CA SER A 3 25.34 15.71 52.95
C SER A 3 25.12 14.59 51.89
N MET A 4 24.13 14.75 50.99
CA MET A 4 24.37 15.29 49.63
C MET A 4 23.07 15.48 48.80
N VAL A 5 23.07 16.54 48.01
CA VAL A 5 22.06 17.07 47.08
C VAL A 5 22.19 16.47 45.68
N TYR A 6 21.09 16.22 44.96
CA TYR A 6 21.01 16.17 43.47
C TYR A 6 19.54 16.47 43.07
N ARG A 7 19.12 17.69 42.71
CA ARG A 7 19.26 18.49 41.45
C ARG A 7 18.70 17.82 40.17
N ALA A 8 17.48 18.25 39.79
CA ALA A 8 16.86 18.24 38.45
C ALA A 8 17.58 19.28 37.52
N PRO A 9 17.27 19.53 36.20
CA PRO A 9 15.93 19.52 35.56
C PRO A 9 15.79 19.26 34.02
N LEU A 10 14.52 19.12 33.61
CA LEU A 10 13.82 19.57 32.39
C LEU A 10 14.55 20.51 31.41
N VAL A 11 14.53 20.22 30.09
CA VAL A 11 14.61 21.22 28.99
C VAL A 11 13.80 20.78 27.75
N LEU A 12 13.10 21.77 27.20
CA LEU A 12 12.15 21.81 26.09
C LEU A 12 12.83 22.42 24.83
N ALA A 13 12.34 22.07 23.64
CA ALA A 13 12.11 22.93 22.46
C ALA A 13 13.14 23.09 21.29
N LEU A 14 12.55 23.00 20.08
CA LEU A 14 12.56 23.93 18.91
C LEU A 14 13.72 24.00 17.88
N PHE A 15 13.38 23.60 16.64
CA PHE A 15 13.47 24.31 15.33
C PHE A 15 14.66 25.25 14.96
N SER A 16 15.25 24.98 13.78
CA SER A 16 15.39 25.87 12.60
C SER A 16 16.79 26.17 12.01
N LEU A 17 16.76 26.29 10.66
CA LEU A 17 17.58 27.06 9.71
C LEU A 17 19.05 26.67 9.41
N THR A 18 19.26 26.13 8.21
CA THR A 18 20.56 26.07 7.50
C THR A 18 20.73 27.27 6.57
N VAL A 19 21.80 28.05 6.74
CA VAL A 19 22.26 29.12 5.84
C VAL A 19 23.42 28.60 4.99
N ILE A 20 23.32 28.70 3.66
CA ILE A 20 24.40 28.44 2.70
C ILE A 20 24.98 29.78 2.26
N GLY A 21 26.27 30.01 2.50
CA GLY A 21 27.01 31.18 2.02
C GLY A 21 27.91 30.82 0.83
N LEU A 22 27.73 31.53 -0.29
CA LEU A 22 28.72 31.66 -1.36
C LEU A 22 29.80 32.68 -0.97
N PRO A 23 31.00 32.56 -1.54
CA PRO A 23 31.69 33.76 -1.99
C PRO A 23 32.09 33.73 -3.47
N ALA A 24 31.86 34.86 -4.13
CA ALA A 24 32.41 35.25 -5.43
C ALA A 24 33.34 36.46 -5.21
N GLN A 25 34.52 36.46 -5.84
CA GLN A 25 35.39 37.61 -6.20
C GLN A 25 36.73 37.03 -6.73
N THR A 26 37.53 37.57 -7.65
CA THR A 26 37.46 38.60 -8.72
C THR A 26 38.80 38.53 -9.48
N ASN A 27 38.74 38.79 -10.80
CA ASN A 27 39.76 39.18 -11.80
C ASN A 27 41.26 39.37 -11.46
N GLY A 28 42.12 38.92 -12.39
CA GLY A 28 43.47 39.43 -12.65
C GLY A 28 44.28 38.51 -13.58
N GLY A 29 44.56 38.94 -14.82
CA GLY A 29 45.15 38.10 -15.88
C GLY A 29 46.69 38.14 -15.98
N ALA A 30 47.26 37.13 -16.66
CA ALA A 30 48.46 37.23 -17.51
C ALA A 30 48.85 35.85 -18.11
N THR A 31 49.18 35.88 -19.41
CA THR A 31 50.08 34.98 -20.18
C THR A 31 49.77 33.49 -20.34
N ALA A 32 49.77 33.08 -21.61
CA ALA A 32 49.57 31.72 -22.08
C ALA A 32 50.69 30.77 -21.64
N GLU A 33 50.36 29.83 -20.77
CA GLU A 33 50.97 28.52 -20.73
C GLU A 33 49.87 27.48 -20.89
N ALA A 34 50.05 26.59 -21.87
CA ALA A 34 49.13 25.50 -22.13
C ALA A 34 48.92 24.70 -20.83
N SER A 35 47.69 24.71 -20.34
CA SER A 35 47.24 23.94 -19.18
C SER A 35 47.71 22.49 -19.32
N LYS A 36 48.77 22.14 -18.58
CA LYS A 36 49.13 20.75 -18.32
C LYS A 36 48.07 20.21 -17.38
N ARG A 37 46.90 19.84 -17.93
CA ARG A 37 45.89 19.08 -17.20
C ARG A 37 46.61 17.86 -16.64
N SER A 38 46.68 17.76 -15.32
CA SER A 38 47.23 16.59 -14.63
C SER A 38 46.36 15.40 -15.01
N ARG A 39 46.83 14.63 -15.98
CA ARG A 39 46.19 13.36 -16.32
C ARG A 39 46.47 12.44 -15.14
N PRO A 40 45.46 11.74 -14.58
CA PRO A 40 45.65 10.84 -13.45
C PRO A 40 46.50 9.60 -13.78
N ILE A 41 47.04 9.49 -15.00
CA ILE A 41 47.76 8.33 -15.52
C ILE A 41 49.02 8.84 -16.24
N SER A 42 50.15 8.16 -16.02
CA SER A 42 51.42 8.46 -16.69
C SER A 42 51.31 8.17 -18.21
N PRO A 43 52.02 8.92 -19.05
CA PRO A 43 51.96 8.75 -20.51
C PRO A 43 52.35 7.34 -20.97
N GLU A 44 53.24 6.68 -20.23
CA GLU A 44 53.67 5.31 -20.51
C GLU A 44 52.57 4.28 -20.22
N VAL A 45 51.84 4.42 -19.10
CA VAL A 45 50.69 3.56 -18.77
C VAL A 45 49.54 3.78 -19.74
N ALA A 46 49.33 5.02 -20.19
CA ALA A 46 48.36 5.32 -21.24
C ALA A 46 48.73 4.67 -22.59
N ALA A 47 50.02 4.65 -22.94
CA ALA A 47 50.50 3.98 -24.16
C ALA A 47 50.36 2.46 -24.08
N ALA A 48 50.67 1.86 -22.93
CA ALA A 48 50.49 0.42 -22.69
C ALA A 48 49.01 0.01 -22.78
N LEU A 49 48.10 0.83 -22.23
CA LEU A 49 46.66 0.58 -22.32
C LEU A 49 46.15 0.71 -23.76
N ALA A 50 46.60 1.73 -24.50
CA ALA A 50 46.24 1.91 -25.90
C ALA A 50 46.77 0.78 -26.81
N ALA A 51 47.94 0.21 -26.48
CA ALA A 51 48.50 -0.94 -27.19
C ALA A 51 47.74 -2.25 -26.90
N GLY A 52 47.13 -2.38 -25.72
CA GLY A 52 46.31 -3.52 -25.32
C GLY A 52 44.83 -3.44 -25.72
N MET A 53 44.36 -2.27 -26.17
CA MET A 53 42.97 -2.11 -26.60
C MET A 53 42.75 -2.73 -27.99
N PRO A 54 41.69 -3.56 -28.17
CA PRO A 54 41.36 -4.11 -29.48
C PRO A 54 41.02 -2.96 -30.45
N LYS A 55 41.57 -3.03 -31.66
CA LYS A 55 41.28 -2.05 -32.73
C LYS A 55 39.81 -2.19 -33.10
N TYR A 56 39.00 -1.20 -32.73
CA TYR A 56 37.60 -1.15 -33.14
C TYR A 56 37.54 -0.84 -34.63
N ASP A 57 37.08 -1.82 -35.42
CA ASP A 57 36.70 -1.59 -36.80
C ASP A 57 35.24 -1.11 -36.78
N PRO A 58 34.96 0.16 -37.10
CA PRO A 58 33.60 0.65 -37.11
C PRO A 58 32.80 -0.16 -38.13
N PRO A 59 31.58 -0.61 -37.79
CA PRO A 59 30.74 -1.30 -38.75
C PRO A 59 30.58 -0.40 -39.97
N LYS A 60 30.84 -0.97 -41.16
CA LYS A 60 30.72 -0.25 -42.42
C LYS A 60 29.35 0.45 -42.49
N PRO A 61 29.27 1.70 -42.99
CA PRO A 61 28.00 2.36 -43.22
C PRO A 61 27.11 1.45 -44.05
N VAL A 62 25.96 1.07 -43.49
CA VAL A 62 24.98 0.26 -44.19
C VAL A 62 24.46 1.09 -45.36
N ALA A 63 24.57 0.56 -46.58
CA ALA A 63 23.97 1.20 -47.76
C ALA A 63 22.47 1.44 -47.50
N PRO A 64 21.90 2.56 -47.96
CA PRO A 64 20.48 2.81 -47.81
C PRO A 64 19.70 1.65 -48.44
N LYS A 65 18.84 1.01 -47.64
CA LYS A 65 17.97 -0.06 -48.12
C LYS A 65 17.01 0.53 -49.14
N ASP A 66 16.85 -0.16 -50.27
CA ASP A 66 15.93 0.22 -51.33
C ASP A 66 14.51 0.38 -50.79
N GLU A 67 13.80 1.41 -51.26
CA GLU A 67 12.48 1.85 -50.76
C GLU A 67 11.36 0.81 -50.98
N GLU A 68 11.64 -0.28 -51.68
CA GLU A 68 10.71 -1.40 -51.89
C GLU A 68 10.62 -2.36 -50.69
N ASP A 69 11.48 -2.18 -49.69
CA ASP A 69 11.51 -2.96 -48.43
C ASP A 69 10.91 -2.20 -47.24
N LEU A 70 10.11 -1.16 -47.52
CA LEU A 70 9.32 -0.47 -46.51
C LEU A 70 8.19 -1.41 -46.05
N PRO A 71 8.14 -1.79 -44.75
CA PRO A 71 7.08 -2.64 -44.26
C PRO A 71 5.73 -1.95 -44.48
N ASP A 72 4.79 -2.63 -45.14
CA ASP A 72 3.40 -2.18 -45.24
C ASP A 72 2.91 -1.82 -43.84
N MET A 73 2.34 -0.63 -43.66
CA MET A 73 1.81 -0.14 -42.38
C MET A 73 0.76 -1.12 -41.79
N ARG A 74 0.18 -2.02 -42.60
CA ARG A 74 -0.71 -3.11 -42.18
C ARG A 74 0.01 -4.30 -41.54
N ASP A 75 1.30 -4.46 -41.79
CA ASP A 75 2.17 -5.48 -41.20
C ASP A 75 2.86 -5.01 -39.92
N VAL A 76 2.83 -3.70 -39.63
CA VAL A 76 3.42 -3.09 -38.43
C VAL A 76 2.64 -3.41 -37.15
N ASP A 77 1.35 -3.72 -37.26
CA ASP A 77 0.51 -4.09 -36.10
C ASP A 77 0.62 -5.59 -35.75
N LYS A 78 1.44 -6.36 -36.50
CA LYS A 78 1.72 -7.75 -36.18
C LYS A 78 2.89 -7.80 -35.20
N PRO A 79 2.72 -8.34 -33.98
CA PRO A 79 3.83 -8.47 -33.04
C PRO A 79 4.93 -9.32 -33.69
N ARG A 80 6.20 -8.95 -33.48
CA ARG A 80 7.41 -9.60 -34.05
C ARG A 80 7.44 -11.13 -33.88
N ASN A 81 6.63 -11.67 -32.97
CA ASN A 81 6.53 -13.08 -32.66
C ASN A 81 5.42 -13.82 -33.43
N GLN A 82 4.81 -13.28 -34.50
CA GLN A 82 3.75 -13.92 -35.32
C GLN A 82 2.51 -14.45 -34.55
N ILE A 83 2.47 -14.36 -33.23
CA ILE A 83 1.37 -14.76 -32.37
C ILE A 83 0.30 -13.68 -32.47
N ILE A 84 -0.82 -14.04 -33.11
CA ILE A 84 -2.03 -13.21 -33.15
C ILE A 84 -2.50 -13.00 -31.71
N ARG A 85 -2.42 -11.77 -31.20
CA ARG A 85 -2.97 -11.41 -29.90
C ARG A 85 -4.48 -11.25 -30.06
N LEU A 86 -5.25 -12.04 -29.33
CA LEU A 86 -6.69 -11.84 -29.28
C LEU A 86 -6.99 -10.50 -28.59
N PRO A 87 -8.06 -9.78 -28.99
CA PRO A 87 -8.52 -8.61 -28.27
C PRO A 87 -8.89 -8.97 -26.82
N ASP A 88 -8.63 -8.06 -25.89
CA ASP A 88 -9.05 -8.21 -24.50
C ASP A 88 -10.58 -8.24 -24.42
N TYR A 89 -11.15 -9.42 -24.14
CA TYR A 89 -12.58 -9.57 -23.91
C TYR A 89 -12.86 -9.57 -22.40
N VAL A 90 -13.77 -8.70 -21.96
CA VAL A 90 -14.26 -8.71 -20.57
C VAL A 90 -15.64 -9.36 -20.55
N VAL A 91 -15.73 -10.57 -20.01
CA VAL A 91 -17.02 -11.23 -19.77
C VAL A 91 -17.71 -10.51 -18.61
N ARG A 92 -18.77 -9.75 -18.91
CA ARG A 92 -19.57 -9.04 -17.92
C ARG A 92 -20.81 -9.86 -17.57
N GLU A 93 -20.63 -10.89 -16.78
CA GLU A 93 -21.75 -11.59 -16.16
C GLU A 93 -22.19 -10.87 -14.88
N LYS A 94 -23.50 -10.91 -14.60
CA LYS A 94 -24.01 -10.41 -13.32
C LYS A 94 -23.52 -11.36 -12.22
N ARG A 95 -22.73 -10.84 -11.27
CA ARG A 95 -22.30 -11.61 -10.11
C ARG A 95 -23.53 -12.22 -9.42
N PRO A 96 -23.54 -13.53 -9.12
CA PRO A 96 -24.66 -14.12 -8.40
C PRO A 96 -24.84 -13.42 -7.05
N PRO A 97 -26.09 -13.30 -6.56
CA PRO A 97 -26.34 -12.70 -5.26
C PRO A 97 -25.60 -13.50 -4.18
N VAL A 98 -24.86 -12.80 -3.33
CA VAL A 98 -24.26 -13.40 -2.13
C VAL A 98 -25.28 -13.30 -1.03
N PHE A 99 -25.93 -14.43 -0.71
CA PHE A 99 -26.93 -14.49 0.34
C PHE A 99 -26.26 -14.48 1.71
N ARG A 100 -26.69 -13.57 2.59
CA ARG A 100 -26.32 -13.60 4.00
C ARG A 100 -27.29 -14.48 4.77
N GLU A 101 -26.86 -14.99 5.91
CA GLU A 101 -27.72 -15.80 6.78
C GLU A 101 -28.97 -15.06 7.25
N ARG A 102 -28.87 -13.73 7.43
CA ARG A 102 -30.00 -12.85 7.70
C ARG A 102 -31.00 -12.71 6.55
N ASP A 103 -30.55 -12.91 5.32
CA ASP A 103 -31.41 -12.80 4.13
C ASP A 103 -32.12 -14.14 3.85
N ILE A 104 -31.54 -15.25 4.34
CA ILE A 104 -32.08 -16.60 4.16
C ILE A 104 -33.04 -16.98 5.30
N ASN A 105 -32.69 -16.63 6.54
CA ASN A 105 -33.42 -17.07 7.72
C ASN A 105 -34.52 -16.09 8.13
N THR A 106 -35.64 -16.64 8.62
CA THR A 106 -36.63 -15.83 9.36
C THR A 106 -36.03 -15.34 10.68
N THR A 107 -36.64 -14.33 11.31
CA THR A 107 -36.17 -13.80 12.62
C THR A 107 -36.05 -14.88 13.69
N LYS A 108 -37.01 -15.82 13.74
CA LYS A 108 -36.97 -16.98 14.65
C LYS A 108 -35.92 -18.02 14.23
N GLY A 109 -35.73 -18.23 12.94
CA GLY A 109 -34.69 -19.12 12.42
C GLY A 109 -33.29 -18.60 12.75
N LEU A 110 -33.09 -17.29 12.66
CA LEU A 110 -31.85 -16.61 13.01
C LEU A 110 -31.58 -16.71 14.51
N SER A 111 -32.56 -16.45 15.37
CA SER A 111 -32.35 -16.60 16.82
C SER A 111 -32.03 -18.05 17.20
N ALA A 112 -32.69 -19.03 16.59
CA ALA A 112 -32.37 -20.44 16.79
C ALA A 112 -30.95 -20.79 16.29
N LEU A 113 -30.50 -20.21 15.17
CA LEU A 113 -29.14 -20.37 14.66
C LEU A 113 -28.10 -19.72 15.58
N ALA A 114 -28.35 -18.50 16.05
CA ALA A 114 -27.48 -17.78 16.98
C ALA A 114 -27.36 -18.55 18.31
N MET A 115 -28.48 -19.04 18.85
CA MET A 115 -28.50 -19.93 20.01
C MET A 115 -27.67 -21.20 19.78
N LYS A 116 -27.73 -21.78 18.57
CA LYS A 116 -26.93 -22.94 18.16
C LYS A 116 -25.43 -22.66 18.15
N ARG A 117 -25.01 -21.46 17.77
CA ARG A 117 -23.59 -21.08 17.66
C ARG A 117 -22.96 -20.73 19.00
N TYR A 118 -23.62 -19.87 19.79
CA TYR A 118 -22.97 -19.25 20.95
C TYR A 118 -23.30 -19.95 22.28
N PHE A 119 -24.34 -20.77 22.33
CA PHE A 119 -24.72 -21.47 23.56
C PHE A 119 -24.60 -22.99 23.41
N SER A 120 -23.88 -23.62 24.35
CA SER A 120 -23.89 -25.07 24.52
C SER A 120 -25.25 -25.55 25.04
N GLU A 121 -25.58 -26.82 24.82
CA GLU A 121 -26.84 -27.42 25.32
C GLU A 121 -26.99 -27.28 26.84
N THR A 122 -25.88 -27.40 27.58
CA THR A 122 -25.81 -27.22 29.02
C THR A 122 -26.09 -25.77 29.43
N ALA A 123 -25.52 -24.79 28.74
CA ALA A 123 -25.76 -23.37 29.00
C ALA A 123 -27.23 -22.99 28.70
N ARG A 124 -27.86 -23.62 27.71
CA ARG A 124 -29.28 -23.42 27.42
C ARG A 124 -30.19 -23.99 28.49
N ALA A 125 -29.85 -25.17 29.01
CA ALA A 125 -30.61 -25.83 30.07
C ALA A 125 -30.54 -25.04 31.39
N LEU A 126 -29.35 -24.58 31.76
CA LEU A 126 -29.12 -23.83 33.00
C LEU A 126 -29.86 -22.48 33.03
N ASN A 127 -29.88 -21.78 31.89
CA ASN A 127 -30.52 -20.48 31.79
C ASN A 127 -31.98 -20.55 31.31
N ARG A 128 -32.61 -21.74 31.30
CA ARG A 128 -33.97 -21.95 30.74
C ARG A 128 -35.00 -21.05 31.40
N TYR A 129 -34.83 -20.77 32.69
CA TYR A 129 -35.69 -19.88 33.46
C TYR A 129 -35.01 -18.52 33.63
N THR A 130 -35.33 -17.56 32.75
CA THR A 130 -34.85 -16.18 32.86
C THR A 130 -35.85 -15.35 33.66
N ILE A 131 -35.39 -14.58 34.63
CA ILE A 131 -36.25 -13.69 35.44
C ILE A 131 -36.62 -12.48 34.57
N PRO A 132 -37.90 -12.24 34.23
CA PRO A 132 -38.30 -11.21 33.26
C PRO A 132 -38.02 -9.76 33.73
N LEU A 133 -37.74 -9.55 35.02
CA LEU A 133 -37.36 -8.24 35.57
C LEU A 133 -35.84 -7.99 35.56
N PHE A 134 -35.01 -9.04 35.49
CA PHE A 134 -33.57 -8.92 35.64
C PHE A 134 -32.86 -9.76 34.57
N GLY A 135 -32.22 -9.06 33.63
CA GLY A 135 -31.39 -9.65 32.59
C GLY A 135 -32.05 -9.71 31.21
N MET A 136 -31.25 -10.06 30.21
CA MET A 136 -31.68 -10.31 28.84
C MET A 136 -31.95 -11.80 28.63
N SER A 137 -32.92 -12.12 27.78
CA SER A 137 -33.17 -13.53 27.42
C SER A 137 -31.95 -14.12 26.71
N GLN A 138 -31.79 -15.45 26.78
CA GLN A 138 -30.69 -16.11 26.08
C GLN A 138 -30.71 -15.80 24.58
N GLU A 139 -31.90 -15.77 23.99
CA GLU A 139 -32.08 -15.45 22.57
C GLU A 139 -31.66 -14.02 22.26
N ALA A 140 -32.02 -13.05 23.12
CA ALA A 140 -31.62 -11.66 22.96
C ALA A 140 -30.09 -11.50 23.08
N TYR A 141 -29.47 -12.19 24.03
CA TYR A 141 -28.00 -12.20 24.16
C TYR A 141 -27.33 -12.87 22.95
N ALA A 142 -27.84 -14.02 22.49
CA ALA A 142 -27.34 -14.71 21.30
C ALA A 142 -27.43 -13.81 20.07
N ASN A 143 -28.56 -13.11 19.88
CA ASN A 143 -28.74 -12.17 18.78
C ASN A 143 -27.76 -10.99 18.86
N MET A 144 -27.45 -10.52 20.07
CA MET A 144 -26.45 -9.48 20.28
C MET A 144 -25.04 -9.96 19.91
N LEU A 145 -24.65 -11.17 20.35
CA LEU A 145 -23.38 -11.79 19.98
C LEU A 145 -23.28 -12.01 18.47
N TYR A 146 -24.35 -12.52 17.85
CA TYR A 146 -24.43 -12.71 16.41
C TYR A 146 -24.25 -11.39 15.64
N ALA A 147 -24.96 -10.34 16.06
CA ALA A 147 -24.86 -9.04 15.42
C ALA A 147 -23.46 -8.44 15.53
N GLU A 148 -22.77 -8.70 16.64
CA GLU A 148 -21.38 -8.28 16.84
C GLU A 148 -20.40 -9.09 15.98
N ASP A 149 -20.61 -10.40 15.85
CA ASP A 149 -19.78 -11.26 14.99
C ASP A 149 -19.90 -10.84 13.52
N GLU A 150 -21.12 -10.58 13.05
CA GLU A 150 -21.34 -10.07 11.69
C GLU A 150 -20.71 -8.67 11.50
N ARG A 151 -20.67 -7.84 12.54
CA ARG A 151 -19.94 -6.57 12.51
C ARG A 151 -18.45 -6.80 12.29
N LEU A 152 -17.86 -7.74 13.02
CA LEU A 152 -16.45 -8.09 12.93
C LEU A 152 -16.09 -8.69 11.55
N GLU A 153 -16.93 -9.57 11.02
CA GLU A 153 -16.75 -10.13 9.67
C GLU A 153 -16.83 -9.04 8.58
N ASN A 154 -17.77 -8.11 8.69
CA ASN A 154 -17.87 -6.97 7.77
C ASN A 154 -16.63 -6.07 7.86
N ILE A 155 -16.12 -5.79 9.06
CA ILE A 155 -14.86 -5.05 9.22
C ILE A 155 -13.70 -5.80 8.57
N ALA A 156 -13.57 -7.09 8.86
CA ALA A 156 -12.46 -7.91 8.37
C ALA A 156 -12.47 -7.99 6.84
N SER A 157 -13.63 -8.26 6.22
CA SER A 157 -13.77 -8.31 4.77
C SER A 157 -13.47 -6.97 4.11
N LEU A 158 -14.00 -5.85 4.64
CA LEU A 158 -13.72 -4.53 4.06
C LEU A 158 -12.25 -4.12 4.24
N LYS A 159 -11.63 -4.44 5.37
CA LYS A 159 -10.19 -4.21 5.57
C LYS A 159 -9.32 -5.06 4.64
N ALA A 160 -9.71 -6.30 4.38
CA ALA A 160 -9.05 -7.14 3.38
C ALA A 160 -9.15 -6.51 1.98
N THR A 161 -10.35 -6.08 1.56
CA THR A 161 -10.51 -5.39 0.26
C THR A 161 -9.71 -4.09 0.17
N ALA A 162 -9.61 -3.33 1.26
CA ALA A 162 -8.79 -2.13 1.32
C ALA A 162 -7.29 -2.44 1.19
N ALA A 163 -6.83 -3.54 1.78
CA ALA A 163 -5.45 -4.01 1.65
C ALA A 163 -5.13 -4.44 0.21
N ASP A 164 -6.04 -5.18 -0.43
CA ASP A 164 -5.91 -5.62 -1.82
C ASP A 164 -5.85 -4.42 -2.77
N LEU A 165 -6.75 -3.45 -2.59
CA LEU A 165 -6.76 -2.22 -3.39
C LEU A 165 -5.48 -1.40 -3.21
N LYS A 166 -4.94 -1.33 -1.99
CA LYS A 166 -3.66 -0.69 -1.72
C LYS A 166 -2.51 -1.40 -2.43
N ALA A 167 -2.52 -2.74 -2.48
CA ALA A 167 -1.52 -3.52 -3.19
C ALA A 167 -1.57 -3.28 -4.71
N LEU A 168 -2.77 -3.03 -5.25
CA LEU A 168 -3.00 -2.67 -6.66
C LEU A 168 -2.71 -1.18 -6.98
N GLY A 169 -2.31 -0.38 -5.99
CA GLY A 169 -2.03 1.05 -6.16
C GLY A 169 -3.27 1.96 -6.19
N ALA A 170 -4.45 1.46 -5.81
CA ALA A 170 -5.67 2.24 -5.66
C ALA A 170 -5.81 2.81 -4.22
N ASP A 171 -6.75 3.73 -4.00
CA ASP A 171 -6.96 4.38 -2.69
C ASP A 171 -7.69 3.48 -1.67
N GLY A 172 -6.98 2.46 -1.17
CA GLY A 172 -7.45 1.63 -0.05
C GLY A 172 -7.50 2.37 1.29
N THR A 173 -6.85 3.55 1.42
CA THR A 173 -6.79 4.28 2.70
C THR A 173 -8.11 4.93 3.05
N ALA A 174 -8.88 5.37 2.05
CA ALA A 174 -10.21 5.93 2.25
C ALA A 174 -11.18 4.88 2.80
N ILE A 175 -11.14 3.66 2.24
CA ILE A 175 -12.00 2.55 2.67
C ILE A 175 -11.70 2.16 4.11
N SER A 176 -10.44 1.95 4.47
CA SER A 176 -10.08 1.60 5.86
C SER A 176 -10.55 2.67 6.86
N ARG A 177 -10.41 3.96 6.53
CA ARG A 177 -10.89 5.07 7.38
C ARG A 177 -12.40 5.06 7.54
N GLU A 178 -13.14 4.80 6.46
CA GLU A 178 -14.60 4.77 6.50
C GLU A 178 -15.12 3.55 7.26
N VAL A 179 -14.46 2.40 7.14
CA VAL A 179 -14.75 1.19 7.94
C VAL A 179 -14.58 1.48 9.42
N ASP A 180 -13.45 2.07 9.81
CA ASP A 180 -13.19 2.42 11.21
C ASP A 180 -14.24 3.41 11.73
N ARG A 181 -14.62 4.42 10.93
CA ARG A 181 -15.66 5.39 11.30
C ARG A 181 -17.06 4.76 11.42
N THR A 182 -17.43 3.86 10.51
CA THR A 182 -18.77 3.28 10.44
C THR A 182 -19.01 2.25 11.53
N TYR A 183 -18.01 1.38 11.76
CA TYR A 183 -18.19 0.22 12.61
C TYR A 183 -17.64 0.39 14.03
N ILE A 184 -16.67 1.28 14.26
CA ILE A 184 -16.20 1.58 15.62
C ILE A 184 -17.18 2.56 16.25
N ARG A 185 -17.85 2.15 17.33
CA ARG A 185 -18.72 3.01 18.11
C ARG A 185 -17.90 4.03 18.90
N THR A 186 -17.40 5.06 18.22
CA THR A 186 -16.52 6.07 18.83
C THR A 186 -17.18 6.78 20.03
N SER A 187 -18.52 6.82 20.05
CA SER A 187 -19.34 7.30 21.17
C SER A 187 -19.17 6.49 22.46
N ASP A 188 -18.95 5.18 22.36
CA ASP A 188 -18.90 4.28 23.51
C ASP A 188 -17.53 4.33 24.20
N TYR A 189 -16.52 4.87 23.51
CA TYR A 189 -15.15 4.99 24.01
C TYR A 189 -14.79 6.39 24.53
N GLY A 190 -15.76 7.31 24.62
CA GLY A 190 -15.54 8.65 25.19
C GLY A 190 -14.72 9.62 24.32
N TYR A 191 -14.36 9.24 23.10
CA TYR A 191 -13.65 10.09 22.14
C TYR A 191 -14.62 10.94 21.32
N GLN A 192 -15.42 11.79 21.98
CA GLN A 192 -16.14 12.85 21.27
C GLN A 192 -15.31 14.13 21.30
N LYS A 193 -14.91 14.62 20.12
CA LYS A 193 -14.31 15.95 20.01
C LYS A 193 -15.41 16.96 20.34
N PRO A 194 -15.24 17.84 21.35
CA PRO A 194 -16.23 18.88 21.64
C PRO A 194 -16.43 19.74 20.38
N LYS A 195 -17.69 20.09 20.12
CA LYS A 195 -18.10 20.91 18.98
C LYS A 195 -17.47 22.30 19.04
#